data_AF-A0A7J7IPR9-F1
#
_entry.id   AF-A0A7J7IPR9-F1
#
_cell.length_a   1.000
_cell.length_b   1.000
_cell.length_c   1.000
_cell.angle_alpha   90.00
_cell.angle_beta   90.00
_cell.angle_gamma   90.00
#
_symmetry.space_group_name_H-M   'P 1'
#
loop_
_entity.id
_entity.type
_entity.pdbx_description
1 polymer ?
#
loop_
_entity_poly.entity_id
_entity_poly.type
_entity_poly.pdbx_seq_one_letter_code
_entity_poly.pdbx_strand_id
1 'polypeptide(L)'
;MNDLGKALVLCKDAQFDEFVRPVEREILSKRAARISSRLGLSAEFGNESIAVVIPERFLQGRALETGKSRGAGVRFAGFDNTLGVSVETLALQFYESELGFHGAHLEGCTFEALFLICFGDFMNLPIPDVFHAPCQTLPLDFGTEVFYINRREAIQRRLTELSLLTEADLTAWASTQLVHYQTLIAERNPRLVQVPWSIVIAGLGGRSLVRILALLVTDYHYWRSGAPDLLLWQVNGGPRCKLVEVKSANDSLAAKQRYWLRELVSAGVDAELCYVREHMRHPKHLP
;
A
#
# COMPACT_ATOMS: atom_id res chain seq x y z
N MET A 1 31.10 10.80 25.93
CA MET A 1 30.51 10.86 24.58
C MET A 1 29.30 11.78 24.60
N ASN A 2 29.33 12.85 23.81
CA ASN A 2 28.18 13.71 23.47
C ASN A 2 26.97 12.84 23.07
N ASP A 3 25.75 13.23 23.45
CA ASP A 3 24.49 12.56 23.12
C ASP A 3 24.35 12.25 21.60
N LEU A 4 24.84 13.15 20.74
CA LEU A 4 24.92 12.95 19.28
C LEU A 4 25.84 11.80 18.88
N GLY A 5 26.94 11.58 19.60
CA GLY A 5 27.86 10.46 19.33
C GLY A 5 27.21 9.12 19.64
N LYS A 6 26.46 9.02 20.75
CA LYS A 6 25.69 7.82 21.09
C LYS A 6 24.58 7.56 20.07
N ALA A 7 23.86 8.62 19.67
CA ALA A 7 22.84 8.52 18.65
C ALA A 7 23.39 8.07 17.28
N LEU A 8 24.60 8.52 16.93
CA LEU A 8 25.27 8.09 15.69
C LEU A 8 25.61 6.59 15.72
N VAL A 9 26.18 6.10 16.83
CA VAL A 9 26.50 4.68 17.01
C VAL A 9 25.24 3.83 16.87
N LEU A 10 24.16 4.18 17.57
CA LEU A 10 22.89 3.45 17.48
C LEU A 10 22.32 3.42 16.05
N CYS A 11 22.40 4.52 15.31
CA CYS A 11 21.94 4.55 13.91
C CYS A 11 22.81 3.68 12.98
N LYS A 12 24.11 3.56 13.28
CA LYS A 12 25.05 2.70 12.54
C LYS A 12 24.83 1.23 12.86
N ASP A 13 24.66 0.88 14.13
CA ASP A 13 24.43 -0.51 14.56
C ASP A 13 23.14 -1.07 13.95
N ALA A 14 22.10 -0.26 13.85
CA ALA A 14 20.85 -0.62 13.18
C ALA A 14 20.99 -0.93 11.68
N GLN A 15 22.11 -0.57 11.03
CA GLN A 15 22.39 -0.96 9.65
C GLN A 15 22.81 -2.43 9.51
N PHE A 16 23.10 -3.11 10.62
CA PHE A 16 23.53 -4.51 10.65
C PHE A 16 22.58 -5.41 11.45
N ASP A 17 21.62 -4.84 12.18
CA ASP A 17 20.60 -5.58 12.93
C ASP A 17 19.57 -6.21 11.98
N GLU A 18 19.41 -7.53 12.00
CA GLU A 18 18.50 -8.27 11.12
C GLU A 18 17.01 -7.98 11.40
N PHE A 19 16.67 -7.56 12.62
CA PHE A 19 15.30 -7.23 13.03
C PHE A 19 14.88 -5.81 12.63
N VAL A 20 15.83 -4.98 12.21
CA VAL A 20 15.54 -3.64 11.69
C VAL A 20 15.04 -3.75 10.25
N ARG A 21 13.75 -3.50 10.09
CA ARG A 21 13.07 -3.52 8.80
C ARG A 21 13.65 -2.50 7.80
N PRO A 22 13.47 -2.71 6.49
CA PRO A 22 14.10 -1.88 5.45
C PRO A 22 13.80 -0.37 5.55
N VAL A 23 12.56 0.01 5.87
CA VAL A 23 12.17 1.45 5.97
C VAL A 23 12.84 2.11 7.16
N GLU A 24 12.82 1.46 8.32
CA GLU A 24 13.48 1.93 9.53
C GLU A 24 14.99 2.04 9.30
N ARG A 25 15.59 1.08 8.57
CA ARG A 25 17.00 1.13 8.16
C ARG A 25 17.31 2.36 7.30
N GLU A 26 16.46 2.67 6.32
CA GLU A 26 16.59 3.88 5.48
C GLU A 26 16.48 5.16 6.32
N ILE A 27 15.51 5.23 7.24
CA ILE A 27 15.31 6.38 8.15
C ILE A 27 16.55 6.59 9.04
N LEU A 28 17.08 5.51 9.62
CA LEU A 28 18.24 5.53 10.51
C LEU A 28 19.52 5.87 9.73
N SER A 29 19.68 5.39 8.51
CA SER A 29 20.78 5.76 7.62
C SER A 29 20.77 7.27 7.31
N LYS A 30 19.61 7.82 6.91
CA LYS A 30 19.44 9.27 6.70
C LYS A 30 19.69 10.09 7.97
N ARG A 31 19.33 9.57 9.14
CA ARG A 31 19.63 10.21 10.42
C ARG A 31 21.13 10.16 10.73
N ALA A 32 21.80 9.04 10.49
CA ALA A 32 23.23 8.87 10.68
C ALA A 32 24.03 9.83 9.79
N ALA A 33 23.65 10.00 8.53
CA ALA A 33 24.27 10.96 7.62
C ALA A 33 24.15 12.42 8.14
N ARG A 34 22.96 12.82 8.60
CA ARG A 34 22.75 14.16 9.18
C ARG A 34 23.57 14.38 10.46
N ILE A 35 23.68 13.38 11.33
CA ILE A 35 24.49 13.48 12.55
C ILE A 35 25.98 13.51 12.22
N SER A 36 26.44 12.68 11.27
CA SER A 36 27.83 12.65 10.81
C SER A 36 28.25 14.01 10.27
N SER A 37 27.42 14.63 9.43
CA SER A 37 27.64 15.99 8.92
C SER A 37 27.75 17.02 10.05
N ARG A 38 26.86 16.97 11.06
CA ARG A 38 26.92 17.86 12.24
C ARG A 38 28.17 17.67 13.09
N LEU A 39 28.75 16.47 13.08
CA LEU A 39 29.98 16.14 13.82
C LEU A 39 31.25 16.35 12.98
N GLY A 40 31.14 16.80 11.72
CA GLY A 40 32.27 16.96 10.82
C GLY A 40 32.90 15.64 10.35
N LEU A 41 32.15 14.53 10.40
CA LEU A 41 32.60 13.20 9.98
C LEU A 41 32.19 12.93 8.53
N SER A 42 33.05 12.22 7.78
CA SER A 42 32.70 11.69 6.46
C SER A 42 31.59 10.64 6.59
N ALA A 43 30.58 10.74 5.73
CA ALA A 43 29.43 9.87 5.72
C ALA A 43 29.62 8.76 4.67
N GLU A 44 30.21 7.63 5.07
CA GLU A 44 30.18 6.40 4.27
C GLU A 44 28.91 5.62 4.61
N PHE A 45 27.82 5.90 3.91
CA PHE A 45 26.61 5.08 3.98
C PHE A 45 26.33 4.54 2.59
N GLY A 46 26.49 3.22 2.44
CA GLY A 46 26.21 2.50 1.21
C GLY A 46 24.75 2.70 0.81
N ASN A 47 24.54 3.33 -0.33
CA ASN A 47 23.22 3.53 -0.91
C ASN A 47 23.20 2.82 -2.27
N GLU A 48 23.47 1.52 -2.29
CA GLU A 48 23.37 0.67 -3.49
C GLU A 48 21.93 0.17 -3.70
N SER A 49 20.94 1.05 -3.55
CA SER A 49 19.60 0.77 -4.05
C SER A 49 19.45 1.52 -5.36
N ILE A 50 19.28 0.77 -6.46
CA ILE A 50 18.82 1.32 -7.73
C ILE A 50 17.53 2.09 -7.44
N ALA A 51 17.56 3.40 -7.63
CA ALA A 51 16.44 4.26 -7.29
C ALA A 51 15.25 3.93 -8.20
N VAL A 52 14.31 3.15 -7.68
CA VAL A 52 13.04 2.87 -8.36
C VAL A 52 12.28 4.20 -8.45
N VAL A 53 12.07 4.67 -9.68
CA VAL A 53 11.34 5.91 -9.97
C VAL A 53 9.86 5.61 -9.80
N ILE A 54 9.22 6.32 -8.87
CA ILE A 54 7.77 6.26 -8.66
C ILE A 54 7.12 7.20 -9.68
N PRO A 55 6.20 6.73 -10.55
CA PRO A 55 5.46 7.60 -11.45
C PRO A 55 4.65 8.65 -10.67
N GLU A 56 4.66 9.88 -11.15
CA GLU A 56 3.94 11.00 -10.52
C GLU A 56 2.87 11.55 -11.46
N ARG A 57 1.72 11.88 -10.88
CA ARG A 57 0.62 12.57 -11.56
C ARG A 57 0.26 13.85 -10.82
N PHE A 58 -0.11 14.89 -11.58
CA PHE A 58 -0.53 16.18 -11.03
C PHE A 58 -1.96 16.50 -11.44
N LEU A 59 -2.80 16.73 -10.45
CA LEU A 59 -4.20 17.14 -10.61
C LEU A 59 -4.35 18.58 -10.11
N GLN A 60 -5.24 19.33 -10.73
CA GLN A 60 -5.66 20.63 -10.23
C GLN A 60 -6.96 20.48 -9.44
N GLY A 61 -6.97 20.97 -8.22
CA GLY A 61 -8.15 21.00 -7.36
C GLY A 61 -8.46 22.42 -6.89
N ARG A 62 -9.74 22.80 -6.87
CA ARG A 62 -10.18 24.06 -6.26
C ARG A 62 -10.44 23.82 -4.77
N ALA A 63 -9.50 24.22 -3.92
CA ALA A 63 -9.69 24.18 -2.48
C ALA A 63 -10.85 25.11 -2.06
N LEU A 64 -11.65 24.66 -1.11
CA LEU A 64 -12.73 25.41 -0.50
C LEU A 64 -12.22 26.05 0.80
N GLU A 65 -12.65 27.28 1.05
CA GLU A 65 -12.37 27.96 2.32
C GLU A 65 -13.19 27.31 3.43
N THR A 66 -12.63 26.28 4.07
CA THR A 66 -13.19 25.70 5.29
C THR A 66 -12.62 26.45 6.48
N GLY A 67 -13.46 26.87 7.43
CA GLY A 67 -13.02 27.47 8.68
C GLY A 67 -11.92 26.62 9.32
N LYS A 68 -10.80 27.25 9.70
CA LYS A 68 -9.58 26.59 10.20
C LYS A 68 -9.84 25.91 11.56
N SER A 69 -10.49 24.76 11.58
CA SER A 69 -10.37 23.84 12.71
C SER A 69 -9.03 23.13 12.60
N ARG A 70 -8.22 23.18 13.67
CA ARG A 70 -6.95 22.46 13.74
C ARG A 70 -7.21 20.97 13.47
N GLY A 71 -6.56 20.42 12.45
CA GLY A 71 -6.64 19.00 12.09
C GLY A 71 -7.67 18.64 11.02
N ALA A 72 -8.49 19.57 10.53
CA ALA A 72 -9.35 19.30 9.38
C ALA A 72 -8.54 19.33 8.07
N GLY A 73 -8.59 18.24 7.30
CA GLY A 73 -7.97 18.15 5.99
C GLY A 73 -8.58 19.14 4.98
N VAL A 74 -7.80 19.55 3.98
CA VAL A 74 -8.24 20.45 2.92
C VAL A 74 -9.41 19.82 2.15
N ARG A 75 -10.49 20.59 1.96
CA ARG A 75 -11.66 20.16 1.19
C ARG A 75 -11.67 20.84 -0.18
N PHE A 76 -12.17 20.13 -1.18
CA PHE A 76 -12.19 20.60 -2.57
C PHE A 76 -13.62 20.71 -3.12
N ALA A 77 -13.78 21.50 -4.17
CA ALA A 77 -14.93 21.37 -5.06
C ALA A 77 -14.66 20.20 -6.02
N GLY A 78 -15.56 19.22 -6.03
CA GLY A 78 -15.51 18.07 -6.93
C GLY A 78 -15.77 18.45 -8.38
N PHE A 79 -15.28 17.61 -9.30
CA PHE A 79 -15.51 17.75 -10.74
C PHE A 79 -16.98 17.52 -11.12
N ASP A 80 -17.73 16.83 -10.26
CA ASP A 80 -19.17 16.58 -10.36
C ASP A 80 -20.03 17.68 -9.71
N ASN A 81 -19.43 18.81 -9.33
CA ASN A 81 -20.04 19.90 -8.55
C ASN A 81 -20.39 19.56 -7.09
N THR A 82 -19.98 18.40 -6.58
CA THR A 82 -20.09 18.10 -5.14
C THR A 82 -19.16 19.00 -4.34
N LEU A 83 -19.67 19.72 -3.34
CA LEU A 83 -18.85 20.59 -2.50
C LEU A 83 -18.31 19.84 -1.28
N GLY A 84 -17.07 20.12 -0.90
CA GLY A 84 -16.50 19.63 0.36
C GLY A 84 -15.89 18.23 0.27
N VAL A 85 -15.51 17.78 -0.93
CA VAL A 85 -14.93 16.44 -1.13
C VAL A 85 -13.51 16.37 -0.55
N SER A 86 -13.07 15.18 -0.15
CA SER A 86 -11.68 14.96 0.25
C SER A 86 -10.75 14.93 -0.96
N VAL A 87 -9.44 14.92 -0.73
CA VAL A 87 -8.45 14.84 -1.81
C VAL A 87 -8.53 13.51 -2.56
N GLU A 88 -8.83 12.43 -1.84
CA GLU A 88 -8.99 11.07 -2.38
C GLU A 88 -10.26 10.98 -3.24
N THR A 89 -11.38 11.56 -2.79
CA THR A 89 -12.60 11.63 -3.59
C THR A 89 -12.40 12.45 -4.86
N LEU A 90 -11.69 13.58 -4.78
CA LEU A 90 -11.38 14.38 -5.96
C LEU A 90 -10.51 13.59 -6.96
N ALA A 91 -9.52 12.86 -6.47
CA ALA A 91 -8.68 12.00 -7.30
C ALA A 91 -9.52 10.89 -7.97
N LEU A 92 -10.39 10.21 -7.22
CA LEU A 92 -11.30 9.19 -7.76
C LEU A 92 -12.16 9.74 -8.91
N GLN A 93 -12.76 10.92 -8.73
CA GLN A 93 -13.55 11.58 -9.78
C GLN A 93 -12.72 11.83 -11.05
N PHE A 94 -11.47 12.27 -10.92
CA PHE A 94 -10.56 12.47 -12.05
C PHE A 94 -10.23 11.15 -12.76
N TYR A 95 -9.87 10.10 -12.01
CA TYR A 95 -9.53 8.80 -12.60
C TYR A 95 -10.74 8.19 -13.33
N GLU A 96 -11.95 8.41 -12.83
CA GLU A 96 -13.18 7.98 -13.48
C GLU A 96 -13.48 8.78 -14.74
N SER A 97 -13.51 10.11 -14.66
CA SER A 97 -13.91 10.95 -15.80
C SER A 97 -12.88 10.99 -16.92
N GLU A 98 -11.59 11.09 -16.59
CA GLU A 98 -10.53 11.32 -17.58
C GLU A 98 -9.89 10.02 -18.08
N LEU A 99 -9.85 8.99 -17.23
CA LEU A 99 -9.11 7.76 -17.51
C LEU A 99 -9.98 6.50 -17.54
N GLY A 100 -11.27 6.60 -17.23
CA GLY A 100 -12.22 5.48 -17.30
C GLY A 100 -12.00 4.39 -16.24
N PHE A 101 -11.31 4.71 -15.14
CA PHE A 101 -11.17 3.80 -14.01
C PHE A 101 -12.33 3.96 -13.04
N HIS A 102 -12.86 2.84 -12.54
CA HIS A 102 -13.60 2.87 -11.28
C HIS A 102 -12.63 2.72 -10.12
N GLY A 103 -13.05 3.10 -8.91
CA GLY A 103 -12.15 3.02 -7.77
C GLY A 103 -12.80 3.14 -6.41
N ALA A 104 -12.02 2.82 -5.39
CA ALA A 104 -12.39 2.98 -4.00
C ALA A 104 -11.19 3.45 -3.16
N HIS A 105 -11.46 4.31 -2.17
CA HIS A 105 -10.51 4.68 -1.13
C HIS A 105 -10.56 3.61 -0.01
N LEU A 106 -9.54 2.75 0.03
CA LEU A 106 -9.51 1.54 0.87
C LEU A 106 -8.27 1.43 1.76
N GLU A 107 -7.20 2.15 1.45
CA GLU A 107 -5.93 2.08 2.17
C GLU A 107 -5.45 0.61 2.31
N GLY A 108 -5.03 0.21 3.53
CA GLY A 108 -4.59 -1.15 3.84
C GLY A 108 -5.64 -2.23 3.61
N CYS A 109 -6.94 -1.91 3.59
CA CYS A 109 -8.01 -2.89 3.43
C CYS A 109 -7.90 -3.65 2.09
N THR A 110 -7.31 -3.03 1.06
CA THR A 110 -7.02 -3.69 -0.22
C THR A 110 -6.16 -4.93 -0.03
N PHE A 111 -5.10 -4.81 0.75
CA PHE A 111 -4.12 -5.88 0.95
C PHE A 111 -4.60 -6.95 1.91
N GLU A 112 -5.45 -6.58 2.88
CA GLU A 112 -6.14 -7.54 3.74
C GLU A 112 -7.09 -8.42 2.93
N ALA A 113 -7.85 -7.83 1.99
CA ALA A 113 -8.72 -8.58 1.10
C ALA A 113 -7.91 -9.52 0.18
N LEU A 114 -6.83 -9.04 -0.44
CA LEU A 114 -5.95 -9.89 -1.26
C LEU A 114 -5.40 -11.06 -0.45
N PHE A 115 -4.98 -10.83 0.80
CA PHE A 115 -4.50 -11.89 1.68
C PHE A 115 -5.60 -12.93 1.96
N LEU A 116 -6.80 -12.47 2.34
CA LEU A 116 -7.93 -13.35 2.65
C LEU A 116 -8.36 -14.19 1.44
N ILE A 117 -8.44 -13.57 0.26
CA ILE A 117 -8.80 -14.28 -0.98
C ILE A 117 -7.76 -15.34 -1.32
N CYS A 118 -6.46 -15.06 -1.10
CA CYS A 118 -5.41 -15.94 -1.59
C CYS A 118 -4.91 -16.98 -0.59
N PHE A 119 -5.05 -16.71 0.70
CA PHE A 119 -4.52 -17.51 1.80
C PHE A 119 -5.53 -17.74 2.93
N GLY A 120 -6.81 -17.41 2.73
CA GLY A 120 -7.83 -17.64 3.76
C GLY A 120 -7.95 -19.11 4.17
N ASP A 121 -7.64 -20.05 3.26
CA ASP A 121 -7.63 -21.49 3.50
C ASP A 121 -6.47 -21.88 4.41
N PHE A 122 -5.36 -21.14 4.37
CA PHE A 122 -4.16 -21.43 5.14
C PHE A 122 -4.31 -21.12 6.62
N MET A 123 -5.26 -20.26 6.98
CA MET A 123 -5.61 -19.96 8.36
C MET A 123 -6.06 -21.20 9.12
N ASN A 124 -6.63 -22.19 8.42
CA ASN A 124 -7.22 -23.40 9.00
C ASN A 124 -6.43 -24.67 8.70
N LEU A 125 -5.20 -24.57 8.17
CA LEU A 125 -4.33 -25.74 8.01
C LEU A 125 -4.06 -26.38 9.38
N PRO A 126 -3.93 -27.72 9.46
CA PRO A 126 -3.82 -28.45 10.72
C PRO A 126 -2.40 -28.33 11.31
N ILE A 127 -2.02 -27.12 11.72
CA ILE A 127 -0.77 -26.83 12.41
C ILE A 127 -0.97 -27.06 13.92
N PRO A 128 -0.11 -27.83 14.61
CA PRO A 128 -0.21 -28.02 16.05
C PRO A 128 -0.16 -26.70 16.83
N ASP A 129 -0.89 -26.63 17.94
CA ASP A 129 -0.82 -25.53 18.94
C ASP A 129 -1.19 -24.12 18.44
N VAL A 130 -1.80 -23.99 17.27
CA VAL A 130 -2.26 -22.67 16.78
C VAL A 130 -3.72 -22.37 17.13
N PHE A 131 -4.50 -23.38 17.52
CA PHE A 131 -5.88 -23.24 18.03
C PHE A 131 -6.08 -24.05 19.31
N HIS A 132 -6.38 -23.38 20.41
CA HIS A 132 -6.65 -23.96 21.74
C HIS A 132 -8.07 -23.69 22.26
N ALA A 133 -8.84 -22.79 21.63
CA ALA A 133 -10.20 -22.46 22.06
C ALA A 133 -11.20 -22.45 20.88
N PRO A 134 -12.44 -22.95 21.07
CA PRO A 134 -13.46 -22.97 20.01
C PRO A 134 -13.85 -21.59 19.45
N CYS A 135 -13.61 -20.52 20.21
CA CYS A 135 -13.94 -19.15 19.82
C CYS A 135 -12.80 -18.42 19.10
N GLN A 136 -11.66 -19.07 18.87
CA GLN A 136 -10.57 -18.46 18.11
C GLN A 136 -10.97 -18.29 16.64
N THR A 137 -10.84 -17.06 16.16
CA THR A 137 -11.16 -16.69 14.76
C THR A 137 -9.93 -16.70 13.86
N LEU A 138 -8.72 -16.74 14.43
CA LEU A 138 -7.43 -16.77 13.73
C LEU A 138 -6.47 -17.69 14.50
N PRO A 139 -5.50 -18.33 13.81
CA PRO A 139 -4.48 -19.12 14.47
C PRO A 139 -3.53 -18.20 15.27
N LEU A 140 -3.04 -18.68 16.41
CA LEU A 140 -2.17 -17.90 17.32
C LEU A 140 -0.86 -17.46 16.68
N ASP A 141 -0.38 -18.19 15.67
CA ASP A 141 0.84 -17.83 14.95
C ASP A 141 0.60 -16.76 13.87
N PHE A 142 -0.66 -16.42 13.55
CA PHE A 142 -0.96 -15.39 12.55
C PHE A 142 -0.32 -14.04 12.89
N GLY A 143 0.30 -13.41 11.90
CA GLY A 143 1.00 -12.13 12.07
C GLY A 143 2.40 -12.26 12.66
N THR A 144 2.89 -13.48 12.87
CA THR A 144 4.28 -13.78 13.26
C THR A 144 5.03 -14.46 12.10
N GLU A 145 6.36 -14.46 12.16
CA GLU A 145 7.21 -15.20 11.20
C GLU A 145 6.91 -16.72 11.18
N VAL A 146 6.43 -17.26 12.32
CA VAL A 146 6.13 -18.68 12.48
C VAL A 146 4.94 -19.10 11.62
N PHE A 147 4.00 -18.19 11.32
CA PHE A 147 2.91 -18.47 10.39
C PHE A 147 3.43 -18.92 9.03
N TYR A 148 4.42 -18.18 8.49
CA TYR A 148 5.07 -18.51 7.24
C TYR A 148 5.88 -19.80 7.35
N ILE A 149 6.70 -19.94 8.39
CA ILE A 149 7.58 -21.11 8.58
C ILE A 149 6.76 -22.40 8.59
N ASN A 150 5.67 -22.44 9.38
CA ASN A 150 4.81 -23.61 9.53
C ASN A 150 4.03 -23.97 8.25
N ARG A 151 3.89 -23.03 7.30
CA ARG A 151 3.11 -23.19 6.07
C ARG A 151 3.94 -23.01 4.80
N ARG A 152 5.28 -23.01 4.93
CA ARG A 152 6.20 -22.58 3.88
C ARG A 152 5.96 -23.29 2.56
N GLU A 153 5.85 -24.61 2.58
CA GLU A 153 5.66 -25.41 1.36
C GLU A 153 4.33 -25.11 0.67
N ALA A 154 3.24 -24.99 1.44
CA ALA A 154 1.92 -24.68 0.91
C ALA A 154 1.88 -23.26 0.31
N ILE A 155 2.49 -22.30 1.01
CA ILE A 155 2.65 -20.92 0.55
C ILE A 155 3.47 -20.84 -0.72
N GLN A 156 4.64 -21.47 -0.75
CA GLN A 156 5.49 -21.46 -1.95
C GLN A 156 4.79 -22.10 -3.14
N ARG A 157 4.07 -23.21 -2.94
CA ARG A 157 3.29 -23.85 -4.00
C ARG A 157 2.21 -22.93 -4.56
N ARG A 158 1.42 -22.29 -3.68
CA ARG A 158 0.36 -21.33 -4.07
C ARG A 158 0.93 -20.12 -4.81
N LEU A 159 2.04 -19.57 -4.33
CA LEU A 159 2.72 -18.48 -5.02
C LEU A 159 3.24 -18.91 -6.40
N THR A 160 3.82 -20.10 -6.53
CA THR A 160 4.26 -20.63 -7.84
C THR A 160 3.07 -20.84 -8.78
N GLU A 161 2.00 -21.47 -8.31
CA GLU A 161 0.77 -21.67 -9.08
C GLU A 161 0.23 -20.34 -9.64
N LEU A 162 -0.03 -19.37 -8.76
CA LEU A 162 -0.54 -18.05 -9.14
C LEU A 162 0.38 -17.31 -10.12
N SER A 163 1.69 -17.48 -10.00
CA SER A 163 2.66 -16.80 -10.88
C SER A 163 2.61 -17.28 -12.34
N LEU A 164 2.06 -18.47 -12.58
CA LEU A 164 1.98 -19.12 -13.89
C LEU A 164 0.62 -18.92 -14.57
N LEU A 165 -0.39 -18.45 -13.84
CA LEU A 165 -1.74 -18.26 -14.38
C LEU A 165 -1.81 -17.07 -15.34
N THR A 166 -2.59 -17.24 -16.40
CA THR A 166 -2.95 -16.13 -17.30
C THR A 166 -3.99 -15.22 -16.63
N GLU A 167 -4.28 -14.06 -17.22
CA GLU A 167 -5.34 -13.15 -16.72
C GLU A 167 -6.71 -13.83 -16.65
N ALA A 168 -7.03 -14.68 -17.66
CA ALA A 168 -8.27 -15.43 -17.68
C ALA A 168 -8.33 -16.48 -16.57
N ASP A 169 -7.24 -17.22 -16.38
CA ASP A 169 -7.15 -18.24 -15.31
C ASP A 169 -7.18 -17.59 -13.92
N LEU A 170 -6.53 -16.43 -13.74
CA LEU A 170 -6.60 -15.64 -12.50
C LEU A 170 -8.01 -15.16 -12.22
N THR A 171 -8.74 -14.71 -13.24
CA THR A 171 -10.15 -14.30 -13.11
C THR A 171 -11.00 -15.48 -12.61
N ALA A 172 -10.83 -16.65 -13.22
CA ALA A 172 -11.55 -17.87 -12.83
C ALA A 172 -11.17 -18.31 -11.41
N TRP A 173 -9.88 -18.39 -11.12
CA TRP A 173 -9.34 -18.78 -9.81
C TRP A 173 -9.84 -17.86 -8.70
N ALA A 174 -9.75 -16.54 -8.89
CA ALA A 174 -10.23 -15.56 -7.92
C ALA A 174 -11.73 -15.66 -7.71
N SER A 175 -12.51 -15.91 -8.78
CA SER A 175 -13.95 -16.11 -8.68
C SER A 175 -14.28 -17.34 -7.82
N THR A 176 -13.54 -18.44 -7.96
CA THR A 176 -13.67 -19.62 -7.10
C THR A 176 -13.35 -19.30 -5.64
N GLN A 177 -12.26 -18.57 -5.37
CA GLN A 177 -11.91 -18.18 -3.99
C GLN A 177 -12.98 -17.28 -3.36
N LEU A 178 -13.57 -16.35 -4.13
CA LEU A 178 -14.58 -15.43 -3.63
C LEU A 178 -15.84 -16.13 -3.15
N VAL A 179 -16.21 -17.30 -3.69
CA VAL A 179 -17.32 -18.10 -3.17
C VAL A 179 -17.14 -18.43 -1.68
N HIS A 180 -15.90 -18.59 -1.22
CA HIS A 180 -15.59 -18.93 0.16
C HIS A 180 -15.34 -17.69 1.04
N TYR A 181 -14.75 -16.63 0.49
CA TYR A 181 -14.25 -15.51 1.29
C TYR A 181 -15.05 -14.21 1.15
N GLN A 182 -16.00 -14.11 0.22
CA GLN A 182 -16.76 -12.87 0.00
C GLN A 182 -17.50 -12.39 1.26
N THR A 183 -18.12 -13.31 2.02
CA THR A 183 -18.79 -12.96 3.28
C THR A 183 -17.81 -12.41 4.31
N LEU A 184 -16.66 -13.07 4.49
CA LEU A 184 -15.64 -12.61 5.44
C LEU A 184 -15.06 -11.24 5.04
N ILE A 185 -14.87 -11.00 3.74
CA ILE A 185 -14.46 -9.70 3.21
C ILE A 185 -15.50 -8.62 3.53
N ALA A 186 -16.79 -8.94 3.34
CA ALA A 186 -17.90 -8.03 3.63
C ALA A 186 -17.98 -7.67 5.12
N GLU A 187 -17.81 -8.66 6.01
CA GLU A 187 -17.82 -8.48 7.46
C GLU A 187 -16.64 -7.62 7.95
N ARG A 188 -15.48 -7.74 7.29
CA ARG A 188 -14.29 -6.93 7.62
C ARG A 188 -14.47 -5.47 7.26
N ASN A 189 -14.96 -5.20 6.04
CA ASN A 189 -15.25 -3.85 5.60
C ASN A 189 -16.30 -3.90 4.47
N PRO A 190 -17.51 -3.35 4.69
CA PRO A 190 -18.55 -3.33 3.67
C PRO A 190 -18.14 -2.66 2.35
N ARG A 191 -17.14 -1.76 2.38
CA ARG A 191 -16.59 -1.12 1.18
C ARG A 191 -15.78 -2.05 0.27
N LEU A 192 -15.49 -3.27 0.71
CA LEU A 192 -14.79 -4.27 -0.10
C LEU A 192 -15.76 -5.11 -0.95
N VAL A 193 -17.06 -5.05 -0.67
CA VAL A 193 -18.09 -5.86 -1.36
C VAL A 193 -18.28 -5.41 -2.80
N GLN A 194 -18.21 -4.11 -3.06
CA GLN A 194 -18.38 -3.55 -4.40
C GLN A 194 -17.14 -3.70 -5.30
N VAL A 195 -16.01 -4.16 -4.75
CA VAL A 195 -14.77 -4.32 -5.51
C VAL A 195 -14.86 -5.60 -6.34
N PRO A 196 -14.67 -5.55 -7.67
CA PRO A 196 -14.63 -6.74 -8.50
C PRO A 196 -13.27 -7.43 -8.35
N TRP A 197 -13.07 -8.14 -7.25
CA TRP A 197 -11.78 -8.74 -6.87
C TRP A 197 -11.19 -9.67 -7.93
N SER A 198 -12.01 -10.38 -8.70
CA SER A 198 -11.52 -11.21 -9.81
C SER A 198 -10.86 -10.38 -10.91
N ILE A 199 -11.42 -9.20 -11.22
CA ILE A 199 -10.84 -8.24 -12.17
C ILE A 199 -9.59 -7.58 -11.59
N VAL A 200 -9.61 -7.22 -10.30
CA VAL A 200 -8.44 -6.64 -9.62
C VAL A 200 -7.26 -7.61 -9.63
N ILE A 201 -7.48 -8.86 -9.25
CA ILE A 201 -6.46 -9.91 -9.21
C ILE A 201 -5.92 -10.20 -10.62
N ALA A 202 -6.80 -10.34 -11.61
CA ALA A 202 -6.37 -10.51 -13.00
C ALA A 202 -5.58 -9.29 -13.51
N GLY A 203 -6.03 -8.07 -13.19
CA GLY A 203 -5.40 -6.83 -13.63
C GLY A 203 -4.09 -6.48 -12.92
N LEU A 204 -3.80 -7.09 -11.76
CA LEU A 204 -2.45 -7.10 -11.17
C LEU A 204 -1.51 -8.02 -11.94
N GLY A 205 -2.05 -9.13 -12.46
CA GLY A 205 -1.30 -10.20 -13.09
C GLY A 205 -0.58 -11.09 -12.07
N GLY A 206 -0.36 -12.36 -12.43
CA GLY A 206 0.12 -13.38 -11.50
C GLY A 206 1.49 -13.05 -10.91
N ARG A 207 2.43 -12.57 -11.73
CA ARG A 207 3.80 -12.24 -11.31
C ARG A 207 3.85 -11.08 -10.31
N SER A 208 3.06 -10.03 -10.53
CA SER A 208 3.02 -8.87 -9.65
C SER A 208 2.28 -9.20 -8.35
N LEU A 209 1.17 -9.94 -8.46
CA LEU A 209 0.38 -10.40 -7.32
C LEU A 209 1.23 -11.21 -6.33
N VAL A 210 1.99 -12.20 -6.82
CA VAL A 210 2.76 -13.07 -5.91
C VAL A 210 3.86 -12.32 -5.17
N ARG A 211 4.38 -11.23 -5.74
CA ARG A 211 5.33 -10.35 -5.03
C ARG A 211 4.66 -9.61 -3.88
N ILE A 212 3.44 -9.09 -4.09
CA ILE A 212 2.65 -8.47 -3.02
C ILE A 212 2.34 -9.51 -1.93
N LEU A 213 1.87 -10.70 -2.33
CA LEU A 213 1.50 -11.76 -1.41
C LEU A 213 2.70 -12.27 -0.59
N ALA A 214 3.89 -12.34 -1.18
CA ALA A 214 5.11 -12.72 -0.48
C ALA A 214 5.48 -11.72 0.64
N LEU A 215 5.29 -10.42 0.41
CA LEU A 215 5.46 -9.40 1.46
C LEU A 215 4.44 -9.60 2.59
N LEU A 216 3.16 -9.73 2.24
CA LEU A 216 2.08 -9.87 3.22
C LEU A 216 2.20 -11.13 4.09
N VAL A 217 2.58 -12.26 3.50
CA VAL A 217 2.66 -13.54 4.23
C VAL A 217 3.90 -13.65 5.13
N THR A 218 4.94 -12.86 4.86
CA THR A 218 6.18 -12.86 5.66
C THR A 218 6.17 -11.85 6.80
N ASP A 219 5.51 -10.70 6.64
CA ASP A 219 5.34 -9.70 7.72
C ASP A 219 4.00 -8.95 7.59
N TYR A 220 2.90 -9.66 7.87
CA TYR A 220 1.53 -9.17 7.66
C TYR A 220 1.25 -7.83 8.35
N HIS A 221 1.59 -7.71 9.64
CA HIS A 221 1.30 -6.50 10.41
C HIS A 221 2.11 -5.30 9.94
N TYR A 222 3.32 -5.52 9.46
CA TYR A 222 4.08 -4.47 8.83
C TYR A 222 3.45 -4.06 7.51
N TRP A 223 3.18 -5.01 6.62
CA TRP A 223 2.74 -4.68 5.26
C TRP A 223 1.30 -4.18 5.20
N ARG A 224 0.38 -4.59 6.09
CA ARG A 224 -1.02 -4.11 6.06
C ARG A 224 -1.23 -2.60 6.28
N SER A 225 -0.18 -1.84 6.59
CA SER A 225 -0.25 -0.39 6.85
C SER A 225 0.72 0.40 5.98
N GLY A 226 0.42 1.70 5.77
CA GLY A 226 1.18 2.56 4.86
C GLY A 226 0.99 2.20 3.37
N ALA A 227 -0.06 1.44 3.08
CA ALA A 227 -0.49 1.08 1.73
C ALA A 227 -1.05 2.30 0.98
N PRO A 228 -1.05 2.28 -0.37
CA PRO A 228 -1.69 3.31 -1.18
C PRO A 228 -3.16 3.53 -0.82
N ASP A 229 -3.60 4.79 -0.87
CA ASP A 229 -4.97 5.18 -0.53
C ASP A 229 -6.01 4.52 -1.45
N LEU A 230 -5.81 4.60 -2.77
CA LEU A 230 -6.79 4.18 -3.77
C LEU A 230 -6.45 2.83 -4.40
N LEU A 231 -7.49 2.02 -4.55
CA LEU A 231 -7.55 0.90 -5.47
C LEU A 231 -8.43 1.28 -6.66
N LEU A 232 -7.88 1.21 -7.86
CA LEU A 232 -8.57 1.51 -9.11
C LEU A 232 -8.62 0.27 -9.99
N TRP A 233 -9.72 0.08 -10.72
CA TRP A 233 -9.88 -1.01 -11.66
C TRP A 233 -10.62 -0.57 -12.93
N GLN A 234 -10.34 -1.28 -14.02
CA GLN A 234 -11.00 -1.08 -15.31
C GLN A 234 -11.24 -2.44 -15.97
N VAL A 235 -12.36 -2.56 -16.68
CA VAL A 235 -12.74 -3.75 -17.44
C VAL A 235 -12.62 -3.51 -18.96
N ASN A 236 -12.80 -2.26 -19.38
CA ASN A 236 -12.78 -1.86 -20.79
C ASN A 236 -11.36 -2.04 -21.36
N GLY A 237 -11.21 -2.95 -22.33
CA GLY A 237 -9.92 -3.29 -22.93
C GLY A 237 -9.13 -4.37 -22.20
N GLY A 238 -9.75 -5.04 -21.20
CA GLY A 238 -9.13 -6.07 -20.38
C GLY A 238 -9.08 -5.69 -18.89
N PRO A 239 -8.86 -6.66 -17.99
CA PRO A 239 -8.75 -6.39 -16.56
C PRO A 239 -7.51 -5.54 -16.28
N ARG A 240 -7.68 -4.39 -15.65
CA ARG A 240 -6.57 -3.54 -15.19
C ARG A 240 -6.75 -3.20 -13.72
N CYS A 241 -5.64 -3.17 -12.99
CA CYS A 241 -5.57 -2.70 -11.62
C CYS A 241 -4.55 -1.56 -11.52
N LYS A 242 -4.88 -0.50 -10.78
CA LYS A 242 -3.95 0.56 -10.44
C LYS A 242 -4.03 0.89 -8.95
N LEU A 243 -2.89 1.15 -8.32
CA LEU A 243 -2.79 1.59 -6.93
C LEU A 243 -2.26 3.03 -6.87
N VAL A 244 -2.94 3.91 -6.15
CA VAL A 244 -2.58 5.33 -6.12
C VAL A 244 -2.49 5.83 -4.68
N GLU A 245 -1.36 6.44 -4.35
CA GLU A 245 -1.23 7.25 -3.15
C GLU A 245 -1.55 8.71 -3.51
N VAL A 246 -2.40 9.37 -2.74
CA VAL A 246 -2.85 10.74 -3.02
C VAL A 246 -2.23 11.70 -2.00
N LYS A 247 -1.67 12.81 -2.49
CA LYS A 247 -1.13 13.87 -1.64
C LYS A 247 -1.68 15.23 -2.02
N SER A 248 -2.15 15.96 -1.00
CA SER A 248 -2.46 17.39 -1.14
C SER A 248 -1.17 18.22 -1.15
N ALA A 249 -1.24 19.48 -1.56
CA ALA A 249 -0.09 20.37 -1.72
C ALA A 249 0.84 20.47 -0.48
N ASN A 250 0.30 20.32 0.72
CA ASN A 250 1.05 20.42 1.98
C ASN A 250 1.25 19.06 2.67
N ASP A 251 0.82 17.96 2.05
CA ASP A 251 1.01 16.62 2.59
C ASP A 251 2.28 15.98 2.01
N SER A 252 3.08 15.38 2.90
CA SER A 252 4.34 14.75 2.54
C SER A 252 4.19 13.24 2.51
N LEU A 253 4.77 12.60 1.49
CA LEU A 253 4.81 11.15 1.40
C LEU A 253 5.62 10.54 2.55
N ALA A 254 4.96 9.74 3.39
CA ALA A 254 5.61 9.04 4.49
C ALA A 254 6.65 8.03 3.97
N ALA A 255 7.67 7.74 4.76
CA ALA A 255 8.74 6.81 4.35
C ALA A 255 8.19 5.42 4.00
N LYS A 256 7.22 4.91 4.78
CA LYS A 256 6.57 3.62 4.56
C LYS A 256 5.73 3.60 3.27
N GLN A 257 4.98 4.65 3.00
CA GLN A 257 4.21 4.80 1.75
C GLN A 257 5.13 4.84 0.53
N ARG A 258 6.24 5.61 0.61
CA ARG A 258 7.27 5.61 -0.44
C ARG A 258 7.83 4.21 -0.68
N TYR A 259 8.10 3.47 0.39
CA TYR A 259 8.63 2.12 0.28
C TYR A 259 7.62 1.15 -0.35
N TRP A 260 6.35 1.23 0.07
CA TRP A 260 5.24 0.50 -0.56
C TRP A 260 5.16 0.77 -2.06
N LEU A 261 5.16 2.03 -2.49
CA LEU A 261 5.12 2.39 -3.91
C LEU A 261 6.34 1.85 -4.68
N ARG A 262 7.54 1.86 -4.09
CA ARG A 262 8.73 1.28 -4.71
C ARG A 262 8.59 -0.23 -4.90
N GLU A 263 8.07 -0.96 -3.91
CA GLU A 263 7.85 -2.40 -4.05
C GLU A 263 6.81 -2.71 -5.12
N LEU A 264 5.71 -1.95 -5.17
CA LEU A 264 4.66 -2.11 -6.17
C LEU A 264 5.18 -1.86 -7.58
N VAL A 265 5.85 -0.72 -7.81
CA VAL A 265 6.44 -0.40 -9.12
C VAL A 265 7.50 -1.41 -9.51
N SER A 266 8.35 -1.82 -8.58
CA SER A 266 9.36 -2.86 -8.83
C SER A 266 8.73 -4.20 -9.20
N ALA A 267 7.56 -4.50 -8.65
CA ALA A 267 6.77 -5.69 -8.95
C ALA A 267 6.06 -5.62 -10.31
N GLY A 268 6.11 -4.50 -11.01
CA GLY A 268 5.41 -4.30 -12.28
C GLY A 268 3.94 -3.91 -12.10
N VAL A 269 3.54 -3.54 -10.88
CA VAL A 269 2.19 -3.00 -10.63
C VAL A 269 2.11 -1.59 -11.18
N ASP A 270 1.01 -1.28 -11.85
CA ASP A 270 0.66 0.07 -12.26
C ASP A 270 0.33 0.89 -11.00
N ALA A 271 1.34 1.55 -10.43
CA ALA A 271 1.23 2.31 -9.21
C ALA A 271 1.84 3.71 -9.38
N GLU A 272 1.20 4.72 -8.80
CA GLU A 272 1.65 6.11 -8.93
C GLU A 272 1.34 6.97 -7.69
N LEU A 273 2.04 8.08 -7.59
CA LEU A 273 1.82 9.13 -6.61
C LEU A 273 1.05 10.29 -7.28
N CYS A 274 -0.16 10.56 -6.78
CA CYS A 274 -1.04 11.59 -7.31
C CYS A 274 -1.03 12.84 -6.42
N TYR A 275 -0.45 13.93 -6.93
CA TYR A 275 -0.45 15.23 -6.27
C TYR A 275 -1.64 16.08 -6.70
N VAL A 276 -2.48 16.47 -5.75
CA VAL A 276 -3.51 17.48 -5.95
C VAL A 276 -2.97 18.85 -5.55
N ARG A 277 -2.76 19.70 -6.55
CA ARG A 277 -2.31 21.07 -6.37
C ARG A 277 -3.48 22.04 -6.42
N GLU A 278 -3.42 23.09 -5.61
CA GLU A 278 -4.43 24.14 -5.67
C GLU A 278 -4.36 24.86 -7.01
N HIS A 279 -5.51 25.00 -7.66
CA HIS A 279 -5.63 25.91 -8.78
C HIS A 279 -5.42 27.33 -8.26
N MET A 280 -4.29 27.97 -8.59
CA MET A 280 -4.08 29.37 -8.24
C MET A 280 -5.24 30.19 -8.82
N ARG A 281 -5.98 30.92 -7.99
CA ARG A 281 -6.81 32.01 -8.49
C ARG A 281 -5.84 32.99 -9.14
N HIS A 282 -6.00 33.27 -10.44
CA HIS A 282 -5.39 34.47 -11.00
C HIS A 282 -5.73 35.63 -10.05
N PRO A 283 -4.74 36.45 -9.63
CA PRO A 283 -5.07 37.62 -8.82
C PRO A 283 -6.09 38.40 -9.62
N LYS A 284 -7.31 38.53 -9.08
CA LYS A 284 -8.25 39.54 -9.55
C LYS A 284 -7.45 40.83 -9.50
N HIS A 285 -7.20 41.44 -10.65
CA HIS A 285 -6.54 42.72 -10.74
C HIS A 285 -7.13 43.63 -9.66
N LEU A 286 -6.30 43.97 -8.67
CA LEU A 286 -6.53 45.09 -7.77
C LEU A 286 -6.39 46.37 -8.62
N PRO A 287 -7.15 47.42 -8.25
CA PRO A 287 -7.78 48.37 -9.16
C PRO A 287 -6.85 49.15 -10.08
#